data_AF-A0AA49J9D5-F1
#
_entry.id   AF-A0AA49J9D5-F1
#
_cell.length_a   1.000
_cell.length_b   1.000
_cell.length_c   1.000
_cell.angle_alpha   90.00
_cell.angle_beta   90.00
_cell.angle_gamma   90.00
#
_symmetry.space_group_name_H-M   'P 1'
#
loop_
_entity.id
_entity.type
_entity.pdbx_description
1 polymer ?
#
loop_
_entity_poly.entity_id
_entity_poly.type
_entity_poly.pdbx_seq_one_letter_code
_entity_poly.pdbx_strand_id
1 'polypeptide(L)'
;MEKQYNIEANQKNYLKQKDLFQMILITFFIYLALMIVFILDSGFSTSILWFSLTYFFAVGIGLIGRYNYNSPLDNTIIYLQKNQITRKGKELRTVIMNFDEVTNVEYVKHGMVLYDTNASKFYIMFAQNAYATEAGILFIPNTIEDFEEIKNYVLNKIR
;
A
#
# COMPACT_ATOMS: atom_id res chain seq x y z
N MET A 1 20.57 -9.86 -17.76
CA MET A 1 19.28 -10.50 -17.47
C MET A 1 18.31 -9.38 -17.20
N GLU A 2 17.26 -9.27 -18.00
CA GLU A 2 16.14 -8.37 -17.74
C GLU A 2 14.97 -9.25 -17.33
N LYS A 3 14.47 -9.07 -16.10
CA LYS A 3 13.30 -9.79 -15.59
C LYS A 3 12.31 -8.81 -14.98
N GLN A 4 11.04 -9.07 -15.21
CA GLN A 4 9.93 -8.31 -14.67
C GLN A 4 9.20 -9.18 -13.65
N TYR A 5 8.91 -8.61 -12.48
CA TYR A 5 8.17 -9.25 -11.40
C TYR A 5 6.96 -8.39 -11.04
N ASN A 6 5.82 -9.03 -10.84
CA ASN A 6 4.55 -8.43 -10.46
C ASN A 6 4.12 -8.93 -9.08
N ILE A 7 3.14 -8.26 -8.47
CA ILE A 7 2.54 -8.76 -7.24
C ILE A 7 1.76 -10.05 -7.52
N GLU A 8 1.92 -11.05 -6.65
CA GLU A 8 1.17 -12.29 -6.73
C GLU A 8 -0.34 -12.03 -6.66
N ALA A 9 -1.09 -12.55 -7.64
CA ALA A 9 -2.54 -12.36 -7.73
C ALA A 9 -3.28 -12.86 -6.47
N ASN A 10 -2.77 -13.92 -5.83
CA ASN A 10 -3.34 -14.46 -4.59
C ASN A 10 -3.13 -13.53 -3.39
N GLN A 11 -1.96 -12.88 -3.30
CA GLN A 11 -1.69 -11.92 -2.24
C GLN A 11 -2.45 -10.61 -2.41
N LYS A 12 -2.69 -10.21 -3.67
CA LYS A 12 -3.56 -9.08 -4.02
C LYS A 12 -4.97 -9.26 -3.47
N ASN A 13 -5.55 -10.45 -3.61
CA ASN A 13 -6.89 -10.74 -3.09
C ASN A 13 -6.91 -10.87 -1.55
N TYR A 14 -5.86 -11.44 -0.95
CA TYR A 14 -5.74 -11.58 0.50
C TYR A 14 -5.64 -10.22 1.22
N LEU A 15 -4.75 -9.34 0.76
CA LEU A 15 -4.59 -7.99 1.35
C LEU A 15 -5.88 -7.19 1.24
N LYS A 16 -6.53 -7.27 0.08
CA LYS A 16 -7.84 -6.71 -0.19
C LYS A 16 -8.92 -7.18 0.78
N GLN A 17 -9.03 -8.49 0.96
CA GLN A 17 -10.02 -9.07 1.85
C GLN A 17 -9.77 -8.68 3.32
N LYS A 18 -8.50 -8.60 3.73
CA LYS A 18 -8.10 -8.21 5.09
C LYS A 18 -8.44 -6.74 5.39
N ASP A 19 -8.14 -5.82 4.50
CA ASP A 19 -8.46 -4.39 4.68
C ASP A 19 -9.97 -4.15 4.70
N LEU A 20 -10.71 -4.80 3.80
CA LEU A 20 -12.18 -4.74 3.79
C LEU A 20 -12.76 -5.25 5.12
N PHE A 21 -12.24 -6.38 5.61
CA PHE A 21 -12.67 -6.95 6.89
C PHE A 21 -12.38 -6.00 8.07
N GLN A 22 -11.18 -5.41 8.13
CA GLN A 22 -10.83 -4.46 9.18
C GLN A 22 -11.72 -3.21 9.14
N MET A 23 -11.99 -2.65 7.96
CA MET A 23 -12.88 -1.50 7.81
C MET A 23 -14.32 -1.80 8.27
N ILE A 24 -14.87 -2.95 7.87
CA ILE A 24 -16.20 -3.39 8.30
C ILE A 24 -16.25 -3.52 9.82
N LEU A 25 -15.23 -4.12 10.42
CA LEU A 25 -15.15 -4.37 11.86
C LEU A 25 -15.09 -3.07 12.65
N ILE A 26 -14.24 -2.12 12.25
CA ILE A 26 -14.16 -0.78 12.88
C ILE A 26 -15.51 -0.05 12.76
N THR A 27 -16.12 -0.04 11.58
CA THR A 27 -17.41 0.63 11.34
C THR A 27 -18.51 0.04 12.21
N PHE A 28 -18.56 -1.29 12.33
CA PHE A 28 -19.48 -2.00 13.21
C PHE A 28 -19.30 -1.61 14.68
N PHE A 29 -18.07 -1.56 15.20
CA PHE A 29 -17.83 -1.19 16.60
C PHE A 29 -18.14 0.27 16.91
N ILE A 30 -17.84 1.21 16.01
CA ILE A 30 -18.25 2.62 16.16
C ILE A 30 -19.77 2.70 16.27
N TYR A 31 -20.47 1.97 15.40
CA TYR A 31 -21.93 1.97 15.39
C TYR A 31 -22.53 1.34 16.65
N LEU A 32 -21.97 0.22 17.11
CA LEU A 32 -22.36 -0.42 18.36
C LEU A 32 -22.17 0.52 19.55
N ALA A 33 -21.05 1.24 19.60
CA ALA A 33 -20.77 2.21 20.66
C ALA A 33 -21.80 3.36 20.65
N LEU A 34 -22.12 3.92 19.47
CA LEU A 34 -23.14 4.96 19.34
C LEU A 34 -24.52 4.46 19.80
N MET A 35 -24.92 3.24 19.43
CA MET A 35 -26.17 2.64 19.88
C MET A 35 -26.25 2.51 21.40
N ILE A 36 -25.16 2.08 22.05
CA ILE A 36 -25.10 1.97 23.52
C ILE A 36 -25.28 3.34 24.16
N VAL A 37 -24.60 4.38 23.65
CA VAL A 37 -24.73 5.76 24.17
C VAL A 37 -26.17 6.26 24.07
N PHE A 38 -26.84 6.03 22.94
CA PHE A 38 -28.25 6.44 22.76
C PHE A 38 -29.22 5.70 23.68
N ILE A 39 -28.98 4.41 23.96
CA ILE A 39 -29.79 3.64 24.90
C ILE A 39 -29.61 4.17 26.32
N LEU A 40 -28.37 4.47 26.72
CA LEU A 40 -28.06 4.98 28.06
C LEU A 40 -28.59 6.41 28.29
N ASP A 41 -28.66 7.23 27.25
CA ASP A 41 -29.20 8.60 27.32
C ASP A 41 -30.74 8.65 27.44
N SER A 42 -31.42 7.48 27.42
CA SER A 42 -32.88 7.32 27.55
C SER A 42 -33.75 8.05 26.51
N GLY A 43 -33.15 8.80 25.58
CA GLY A 43 -33.80 9.48 24.45
C GLY A 43 -34.06 8.58 23.23
N PHE A 44 -34.28 7.28 23.45
CA PHE A 44 -34.40 6.30 22.36
C PHE A 44 -35.68 6.53 21.54
N SER A 45 -35.51 6.95 20.29
CA SER A 45 -36.61 7.10 19.32
C SER A 45 -36.39 6.16 18.13
N THR A 46 -37.49 5.62 17.60
CA THR A 46 -37.47 4.84 16.35
C THR A 46 -36.91 5.63 15.18
N SER A 47 -37.05 6.96 15.18
CA SER A 47 -36.47 7.84 14.16
C SER A 47 -34.93 7.87 14.20
N ILE A 48 -34.34 7.81 15.41
CA ILE A 48 -32.87 7.75 15.57
C ILE A 48 -32.35 6.41 15.05
N LEU A 49 -33.10 5.32 15.29
CA LEU A 49 -32.80 3.99 14.77
C LEU A 49 -32.79 3.96 13.22
N TRP A 50 -33.78 4.58 12.58
CA TRP A 50 -33.83 4.64 11.11
C TRP A 50 -32.75 5.53 10.51
N PHE A 51 -32.45 6.67 11.14
CA PHE A 51 -31.39 7.56 10.71
C PHE A 51 -30.02 6.87 10.81
N SER A 52 -29.74 6.21 11.93
CA SER A 52 -28.49 5.50 12.14
C SER A 52 -28.34 4.35 11.14
N LEU A 53 -29.41 3.57 10.88
CA LEU A 53 -29.37 2.48 9.91
C LEU A 53 -29.03 2.99 8.51
N THR A 54 -29.68 4.09 8.10
CA THR A 54 -29.45 4.71 6.79
C THR A 54 -28.03 5.26 6.67
N TYR A 55 -27.53 5.90 7.73
CA TYR A 55 -26.15 6.36 7.81
C TYR A 55 -25.15 5.21 7.70
N PHE A 56 -25.39 4.09 8.38
CA PHE A 56 -24.54 2.89 8.31
C PHE A 56 -24.45 2.36 6.88
N PHE A 57 -25.57 2.24 6.18
CA PHE A 57 -25.57 1.81 4.78
C PHE A 57 -24.88 2.81 3.86
N ALA A 58 -25.12 4.12 4.03
CA ALA A 58 -24.47 5.15 3.22
C ALA A 58 -22.94 5.16 3.40
N VAL A 59 -22.46 5.08 4.65
CA VAL A 59 -21.03 4.96 4.97
C VAL A 59 -20.47 3.66 4.42
N GLY A 60 -21.18 2.53 4.60
CA GLY A 60 -20.79 1.24 4.06
C GLY A 60 -20.60 1.27 2.53
N ILE A 61 -21.55 1.86 1.80
CA ILE A 61 -21.47 2.03 0.34
C ILE A 61 -20.29 2.95 -0.04
N GLY A 62 -20.10 4.07 0.66
CA GLY A 62 -18.99 4.99 0.41
C GLY A 62 -17.62 4.35 0.65
N LEU A 63 -17.49 3.53 1.70
CA LEU A 63 -16.29 2.78 2.00
C LEU A 63 -16.02 1.68 0.95
N ILE A 64 -17.03 0.94 0.51
CA ILE A 64 -16.91 -0.05 -0.58
C ILE A 64 -16.51 0.65 -1.89
N GLY A 65 -17.08 1.81 -2.19
CA GLY A 65 -16.74 2.62 -3.35
C GLY A 65 -15.28 3.07 -3.32
N ARG A 66 -14.82 3.61 -2.19
CA ARG A 66 -13.41 4.00 -1.98
C ARG A 66 -12.46 2.81 -2.09
N TYR A 67 -12.85 1.65 -1.55
CA TYR A 67 -12.09 0.41 -1.62
C TYR A 67 -11.86 -0.07 -3.06
N ASN A 68 -12.88 0.03 -3.92
CA ASN A 68 -12.75 -0.35 -5.33
C ASN A 68 -11.89 0.64 -6.14
N TYR A 69 -11.76 1.89 -5.70
CA TYR A 69 -11.06 2.94 -6.43
C TYR A 69 -9.56 3.08 -6.07
N ASN A 70 -9.17 2.83 -4.82
CA ASN A 70 -7.86 3.26 -4.29
C ASN A 70 -6.99 2.12 -3.73
N SER A 71 -6.66 1.08 -4.50
CA SER A 71 -5.53 0.19 -4.13
C SER A 71 -4.29 0.53 -4.97
N PRO A 72 -3.45 1.49 -4.54
CA PRO A 72 -2.27 1.91 -5.30
C PRO A 72 -1.18 0.83 -5.37
N LEU A 73 -1.21 -0.14 -4.45
CA LEU A 73 -0.22 -1.23 -4.43
C LEU A 73 -0.46 -2.28 -5.51
N ASP A 74 -1.70 -2.41 -6.00
CA ASP A 74 -2.17 -3.50 -6.87
C ASP A 74 -1.45 -3.68 -8.21
N ASN A 75 -0.67 -2.69 -8.63
CA ASN A 75 0.02 -2.68 -9.92
C ASN A 75 1.52 -2.40 -9.75
N THR A 76 2.10 -2.72 -8.59
CA THR A 76 3.55 -2.57 -8.41
C THR A 76 4.28 -3.61 -9.28
N ILE A 77 5.21 -3.12 -10.09
CA ILE A 77 6.07 -3.92 -10.96
C ILE A 77 7.52 -3.62 -10.60
N ILE A 78 8.31 -4.66 -10.43
CA ILE A 78 9.76 -4.60 -10.22
C ILE A 78 10.44 -5.07 -11.49
N TYR A 79 11.27 -4.21 -12.08
CA TYR A 79 12.15 -4.55 -13.18
C TYR A 79 13.57 -4.70 -12.66
N LEU A 80 14.10 -5.91 -12.73
CA LEU A 80 15.51 -6.19 -12.49
C LEU A 80 16.27 -6.14 -13.80
N GLN A 81 17.23 -5.23 -13.89
CA GLN A 81 18.16 -5.10 -15.01
C GLN A 81 19.59 -5.38 -14.52
N LYS A 82 20.56 -5.40 -15.44
CA LYS A 82 21.94 -5.84 -15.13
C LYS A 82 22.62 -5.00 -14.02
N ASN A 83 22.36 -3.69 -14.03
CA ASN A 83 23.04 -2.70 -13.17
C ASN A 83 22.06 -1.84 -12.36
N GLN A 84 20.75 -1.99 -12.57
CA GLN A 84 19.75 -1.15 -11.92
C GLN A 84 18.49 -1.95 -11.61
N ILE A 85 17.73 -1.45 -10.65
CA ILE A 85 16.41 -1.92 -10.29
C ILE A 85 15.42 -0.77 -10.44
N THR A 86 14.26 -1.06 -11.04
CA THR A 86 13.20 -0.08 -11.22
C THR A 86 11.91 -0.59 -10.60
N ARG A 87 11.26 0.25 -9.79
CA ARG A 87 9.90 0.02 -9.28
C ARG A 87 8.93 0.98 -9.96
N LYS A 88 7.86 0.44 -10.53
CA LYS A 88 6.76 1.21 -11.13
C LYS A 88 5.42 0.76 -10.57
N GLY A 89 4.39 1.59 -10.68
CA GLY A 89 3.03 1.12 -10.50
C GLY A 89 2.00 2.17 -10.92
N LYS A 90 0.77 1.71 -11.17
CA LYS A 90 -0.36 2.61 -11.46
C LYS A 90 -0.56 3.50 -10.23
N GLU A 91 -0.34 4.81 -10.38
CA GLU A 91 -0.39 5.83 -9.31
C GLU A 91 0.81 5.83 -8.34
N LEU A 92 1.85 5.04 -8.60
CA LEU A 92 3.11 5.10 -7.87
C LEU A 92 4.15 5.86 -8.69
N ARG A 93 4.92 6.73 -8.03
CA ARG A 93 6.13 7.33 -8.61
C ARG A 93 7.07 6.21 -9.06
N THR A 94 7.53 6.29 -10.30
CA THR A 94 8.57 5.39 -10.82
C THR A 94 9.88 5.73 -10.12
N VAL A 95 10.48 4.73 -9.48
CA VAL A 95 11.78 4.85 -8.81
C VAL A 95 12.77 3.96 -9.52
N ILE A 96 13.91 4.53 -9.92
CA ILE A 96 15.04 3.83 -10.53
C ILE A 96 16.20 3.99 -9.56
N MET A 97 16.94 2.90 -9.32
CA MET A 97 18.11 2.89 -8.45
C MET A 97 19.18 2.01 -9.08
N ASN A 98 20.39 2.55 -9.22
CA ASN A 98 21.54 1.78 -9.68
C ASN A 98 22.15 0.99 -8.51
N PHE A 99 22.62 -0.23 -8.74
CA PHE A 99 23.12 -1.10 -7.66
C PHE A 99 24.41 -0.58 -7.01
N ASP A 100 25.23 0.12 -7.78
CA ASP A 100 26.47 0.77 -7.33
C ASP A 100 26.23 1.99 -6.42
N GLU A 101 25.03 2.57 -6.48
CA GLU A 101 24.62 3.69 -5.61
C GLU A 101 24.01 3.21 -4.27
N VAL A 102 23.66 1.92 -4.16
CA VAL A 102 23.00 1.40 -2.95
C VAL A 102 24.01 1.33 -1.80
N THR A 103 23.75 2.12 -0.76
CA THR A 103 24.57 2.19 0.45
C THR A 103 24.08 1.30 1.58
N ASN A 104 22.77 1.05 1.65
CA ASN A 104 22.18 0.29 2.73
C ASN A 104 20.93 -0.48 2.27
N VAL A 105 20.68 -1.61 2.94
CA VAL A 105 19.54 -2.48 2.73
C VAL A 105 18.91 -2.80 4.09
N GLU A 106 17.67 -2.40 4.28
CA GLU A 106 16.91 -2.64 5.50
C GLU A 106 15.74 -3.59 5.25
N TYR A 107 15.53 -4.52 6.18
CA TYR A 107 14.39 -5.43 6.16
C TYR A 107 13.32 -4.96 7.12
N VAL A 108 12.14 -4.69 6.58
CA VAL A 108 10.96 -4.30 7.34
C VAL A 108 9.89 -5.39 7.25
N LYS A 109 8.90 -5.33 8.15
CA LYS A 109 7.81 -6.33 8.23
C LYS A 109 7.13 -6.65 6.89
N HIS A 110 7.10 -5.70 5.97
CA HIS A 110 6.38 -5.79 4.70
C HIS A 110 7.27 -5.85 3.45
N GLY A 111 8.59 -5.99 3.60
CA GLY A 111 9.50 -6.03 2.46
C GLY A 111 10.93 -5.59 2.78
N MET A 112 11.61 -5.12 1.74
CA MET A 112 12.99 -4.64 1.81
C MET A 112 13.06 -3.20 1.30
N VAL A 113 13.84 -2.36 1.98
CA VAL A 113 14.11 -0.97 1.60
C VAL A 113 15.57 -0.85 1.19
N LEU A 114 15.81 -0.32 -0.01
CA LEU A 114 17.14 0.03 -0.51
C LEU A 114 17.34 1.53 -0.37
N TYR A 115 18.52 1.93 0.10
CA TYR A 115 18.92 3.32 0.27
C TYR A 115 20.13 3.64 -0.60
N ASP A 116 20.08 4.73 -1.36
CA ASP A 116 21.23 5.31 -2.05
C ASP A 116 21.90 6.40 -1.19
N THR A 117 23.18 6.70 -1.45
CA THR A 117 23.88 7.90 -0.97
C THR A 117 23.04 9.19 -0.97
N ASN A 118 22.12 9.38 -1.92
CA ASN A 118 21.22 10.55 -1.98
C ASN A 118 19.92 10.41 -1.17
N ALA A 119 19.74 9.36 -0.34
CA ALA A 119 18.55 9.15 0.49
C ALA A 119 18.15 10.36 1.37
N SER A 120 19.10 11.27 1.63
CA SER A 120 18.89 12.50 2.39
C SER A 120 18.06 13.58 1.66
N LYS A 121 17.75 13.43 0.36
CA LYS A 121 16.98 14.42 -0.40
C LYS A 121 15.56 13.92 -0.67
N PHE A 122 14.68 14.07 0.32
CA PHE A 122 13.23 14.07 0.09
C PHE A 122 12.86 15.23 -0.83
N TYR A 123 13.04 15.06 -2.15
CA TYR A 123 12.53 16.01 -3.15
C TYR A 123 11.05 15.73 -3.36
N ILE A 124 10.22 16.38 -2.55
CA ILE A 124 8.78 16.46 -2.72
C ILE A 124 8.51 17.47 -3.83
N MET A 125 8.48 17.02 -5.09
CA MET A 125 7.92 17.79 -6.20
C MET A 125 6.53 17.25 -6.51
N PHE A 126 5.50 18.02 -6.18
CA PHE A 126 4.13 17.79 -6.63
C PHE A 126 4.02 18.22 -8.09
N ALA A 127 4.37 17.32 -9.02
CA ALA A 127 4.15 17.55 -10.44
C ALA A 127 2.97 16.69 -10.93
N GLN A 128 2.15 17.26 -11.83
CA GLN A 128 0.99 16.60 -12.43
C GLN A 128 1.35 15.37 -13.29
N ASN A 129 2.63 15.20 -13.62
CA ASN A 129 3.16 14.05 -14.35
C ASN A 129 4.18 13.31 -13.48
N ALA A 130 4.08 11.98 -13.40
CA ALA A 130 5.00 11.13 -12.64
C ALA A 130 6.39 11.12 -13.30
N TYR A 131 7.20 12.13 -13.00
CA TYR A 131 8.61 12.14 -13.38
C TYR A 131 9.32 10.96 -12.71
N ALA A 132 10.07 10.20 -13.50
CA ALA A 132 11.07 9.28 -12.97
C ALA A 132 12.11 10.13 -12.25
N THR A 133 12.36 9.81 -11.00
CA THR A 133 13.41 10.48 -10.23
C THR A 133 14.21 9.42 -9.51
N GLU A 134 15.49 9.68 -9.39
CA GLU A 134 16.42 9.06 -8.45
C GLU A 134 15.92 9.32 -7.03
N ALA A 135 14.91 8.55 -6.60
CA ALA A 135 14.53 8.57 -5.21
C ALA A 135 15.59 7.75 -4.49
N GLY A 136 16.34 8.37 -3.59
CA GLY A 136 17.37 7.68 -2.81
C GLY A 136 16.81 6.57 -1.88
N ILE A 137 15.53 6.20 -2.02
CA ILE A 137 14.87 5.11 -1.30
C ILE A 137 14.01 4.32 -2.31
N LEU A 138 14.23 3.01 -2.38
CA LEU A 138 13.40 2.07 -3.15
C LEU A 138 12.87 0.96 -2.24
N PHE A 139 11.53 0.87 -2.13
CA PHE A 139 10.86 -0.19 -1.37
C PHE A 139 10.39 -1.34 -2.27
N ILE A 140 10.79 -2.56 -1.96
CA ILE A 140 10.34 -3.79 -2.62
C ILE A 140 9.43 -4.53 -1.63
N PRO A 141 8.12 -4.63 -1.91
CA PRO A 141 7.22 -5.36 -1.02
C PRO A 141 7.48 -6.87 -1.10
N ASN A 142 7.34 -7.57 0.02
CA ASN A 142 7.46 -9.03 0.08
C ASN A 142 6.32 -9.80 -0.60
N THR A 143 5.36 -9.06 -1.17
CA THR A 143 4.22 -9.60 -1.92
C THR A 143 4.45 -9.71 -3.42
N ILE A 144 5.62 -9.26 -3.90
CA ILE A 144 6.09 -9.47 -5.26
C ILE A 144 6.41 -10.96 -5.45
N GLU A 145 6.06 -11.48 -6.63
CA GLU A 145 6.42 -12.84 -7.03
C GLU A 145 7.93 -13.05 -6.98
N ASP A 146 8.37 -14.21 -6.50
CA ASP A 146 9.78 -14.56 -6.38
C ASP A 146 10.62 -13.53 -5.57
N PHE A 147 10.04 -12.95 -4.52
CA PHE A 147 10.71 -11.96 -3.66
C PHE A 147 12.10 -12.43 -3.17
N GLU A 148 12.27 -13.71 -2.82
CA GLU A 148 13.56 -14.26 -2.41
C GLU A 148 14.58 -14.30 -3.57
N GLU A 149 14.14 -14.51 -4.82
CA GLU A 149 15.03 -14.39 -5.98
C GLU A 149 15.52 -12.94 -6.13
N ILE A 150 14.59 -11.97 -6.05
CA ILE A 150 14.92 -10.55 -6.15
C ILE A 150 15.90 -10.14 -5.06
N LYS A 151 15.61 -10.52 -3.82
CA LYS A 151 16.46 -10.26 -2.66
C LYS A 151 17.87 -10.81 -2.87
N ASN A 152 18.00 -12.08 -3.25
CA ASN A 152 19.30 -12.71 -3.48
C ASN A 152 20.05 -12.03 -4.65
N TYR A 153 19.35 -11.67 -5.72
CA TYR A 153 19.93 -10.96 -6.85
C TYR A 153 20.49 -9.59 -6.43
N VAL A 154 19.70 -8.81 -5.70
CA VAL A 154 20.06 -7.48 -5.21
C VAL A 154 21.26 -7.55 -4.27
N LEU A 155 21.24 -8.46 -3.30
CA LEU A 155 22.36 -8.65 -2.35
C LEU A 155 23.67 -9.06 -3.04
N ASN A 156 23.59 -9.88 -4.09
CA ASN A 156 24.77 -10.28 -4.86
C ASN A 156 25.35 -9.15 -5.72
N LYS A 157 24.57 -8.11 -6.01
CA LYS A 157 24.97 -6.97 -6.85
C LYS A 157 25.56 -5.79 -6.08
N ILE A 158 25.18 -5.65 -4.81
CA ILE A 158 25.63 -4.58 -3.93
C ILE A 158 26.93 -4.96 -3.18
N ARG A 159 27.27 -6.25 -3.14
CA ARG A 159 28.56 -6.76 -2.63
C ARG A 159 29.68 -6.58 -3.64
#